data_AF-A0A2N0TF49-F1
#
_entry.id   AF-A0A2N0TF49-F1
#
_cell.length_a   1.000
_cell.length_b   1.000
_cell.length_c   1.000
_cell.angle_alpha   90.00
_cell.angle_beta   90.00
_cell.angle_gamma   90.00
#
_symmetry.space_group_name_H-M   'P 1'
#
loop_
_entity.id
_entity.type
_entity.pdbx_description
1 polymer ?
#
loop_
_entity_poly.entity_id
_entity_poly.type
_entity_poly.pdbx_seq_one_letter_code
_entity_poly.pdbx_strand_id
1 'polypeptide(L)'
;MQDQILQVDENMLETRLDRLVSEKVEQLLNAMLDAETDEITGAARYERTGDRKAYRAGHYERDLTVKAGTVTLRVPKLKGALFESAVIERYRRREQSVEEALIDMYLAGVSTRQVDDIRRLLWGERMPSQTLSDKLKGVYAQIDEWRNRPLERSYPYLFVDGVWHNQTVPSAIWI
;
A
#
# COMPACT_ATOMS: atom_id res chain seq x y z
N MET A 1 -32.52 -4.17 41.94
CA MET A 1 -31.55 -4.81 41.03
C MET A 1 -30.79 -3.68 40.36
N GLN A 2 -29.51 -3.52 40.69
CA GLN A 2 -28.66 -2.52 40.04
C GLN A 2 -28.24 -3.06 38.68
N ASP A 3 -28.59 -2.35 37.61
CA ASP A 3 -28.07 -2.59 36.27
C ASP A 3 -26.55 -2.36 36.31
N GLN A 4 -25.78 -3.45 36.21
CA GLN A 4 -24.36 -3.38 35.92
C GLN A 4 -24.20 -2.89 34.48
N ILE A 5 -24.08 -1.57 34.32
CA ILE A 5 -23.62 -0.97 33.08
C ILE A 5 -22.15 -1.39 32.92
N LEU A 6 -21.90 -2.29 31.98
CA LEU A 6 -20.55 -2.67 31.58
C LEU A 6 -19.86 -1.42 31.02
N GLN A 7 -18.98 -0.80 31.79
CA GLN A 7 -18.05 0.21 31.28
C GLN A 7 -17.05 -0.51 30.37
N VAL A 8 -17.27 -0.40 29.07
CA VAL A 8 -16.29 -0.77 28.06
C VAL A 8 -15.26 0.36 28.01
N ASP A 9 -14.02 0.07 28.36
CA ASP A 9 -12.90 0.97 28.13
C ASP A 9 -12.66 1.03 26.61
N GLU A 10 -13.07 2.14 26.00
CA GLU A 10 -13.09 2.37 24.56
C GLU A 10 -11.67 2.25 23.95
N ASN A 11 -10.65 2.76 24.65
CA ASN A 11 -9.25 2.65 24.24
C ASN A 11 -8.75 1.21 24.28
N MET A 12 -9.17 0.43 25.29
CA MET A 12 -8.84 -0.99 25.41
C MET A 12 -9.53 -1.82 24.32
N LEU A 13 -10.77 -1.46 23.97
CA LEU A 13 -11.53 -2.11 22.92
C LEU A 13 -10.89 -1.86 21.55
N GLU A 14 -10.57 -0.60 21.22
CA GLU A 14 -9.90 -0.22 19.96
C GLU A 14 -8.56 -0.95 19.81
N THR A 15 -7.69 -0.89 20.83
CA THR A 15 -6.38 -1.55 20.80
C THR A 15 -6.51 -3.07 20.61
N ARG A 16 -7.52 -3.70 21.24
CA ARG A 16 -7.75 -5.15 21.14
C ARG A 16 -8.33 -5.53 19.79
N LEU A 17 -9.22 -4.70 19.25
CA LEU A 17 -9.82 -4.90 17.93
C LEU A 17 -8.76 -4.78 16.84
N ASP A 18 -7.94 -3.73 16.89
CA ASP A 18 -6.84 -3.53 15.94
C ASP A 18 -5.89 -4.72 15.93
N ARG A 19 -5.47 -5.18 17.11
CA ARG A 19 -4.61 -6.37 17.24
C ARG A 19 -5.26 -7.61 16.62
N LEU A 20 -6.55 -7.83 16.86
CA LEU A 20 -7.28 -8.97 16.29
C LEU A 20 -7.38 -8.87 14.76
N VAL A 21 -7.60 -7.67 14.22
CA VAL A 21 -7.64 -7.44 12.78
C VAL A 21 -6.27 -7.71 12.17
N SER A 22 -5.18 -7.17 12.72
CA SER A 22 -3.82 -7.44 12.23
C SER A 22 -3.48 -8.93 12.25
N GLU A 23 -3.77 -9.62 13.36
CA GLU A 23 -3.55 -11.07 13.50
C GLU A 23 -4.35 -11.88 12.47
N LYS A 24 -5.61 -11.48 12.20
CA LYS A 24 -6.46 -12.17 11.22
C LYS A 24 -6.03 -11.91 9.79
N VAL A 25 -5.64 -10.69 9.47
CA VAL A 25 -5.10 -10.34 8.15
C VAL A 25 -3.82 -11.13 7.88
N GLU A 26 -2.91 -11.21 8.85
CA GLU A 26 -1.69 -12.02 8.74
C GLU A 26 -2.00 -13.50 8.50
N GLN A 27 -2.92 -14.08 9.29
CA GLN A 27 -3.34 -15.47 9.14
C GLN A 27 -3.94 -15.75 7.75
N LEU A 28 -4.81 -14.86 7.27
CA LEU A 28 -5.46 -15.01 5.98
C LEU A 28 -4.46 -14.92 4.82
N LEU A 29 -3.56 -13.94 4.85
CA LEU A 29 -2.54 -13.77 3.80
C LEU A 29 -1.60 -14.98 3.75
N ASN A 30 -1.16 -15.49 4.91
CA ASN A 30 -0.33 -16.68 4.97
C ASN A 30 -1.07 -17.93 4.48
N ALA A 31 -2.36 -18.08 4.81
CA ALA A 31 -3.18 -19.18 4.30
C ALA A 31 -3.38 -19.13 2.78
N MET A 32 -3.55 -17.92 2.21
CA MET A 32 -3.64 -17.74 0.77
C MET A 32 -2.33 -18.11 0.04
N LEU A 33 -1.16 -17.73 0.60
CA LEU A 33 0.14 -18.14 0.04
C LEU A 33 0.33 -19.67 0.08
N ASP A 34 -0.15 -20.31 1.14
CA ASP A 34 -0.14 -21.77 1.24
C ASP A 34 -1.05 -22.43 0.20
N ALA A 35 -2.23 -21.86 -0.05
CA ALA A 35 -3.17 -22.35 -1.06
C ALA A 35 -2.61 -22.18 -2.49
N GLU A 36 -2.04 -21.04 -2.83
CA GLU A 36 -1.35 -20.83 -4.12
C GLU A 36 -0.21 -21.84 -4.31
N THR A 37 0.50 -22.18 -3.23
CA THR A 37 1.57 -23.17 -3.29
C THR A 37 1.02 -24.57 -3.60
N ASP A 38 -0.12 -24.94 -3.03
CA ASP A 38 -0.77 -26.21 -3.35
C ASP A 38 -1.18 -26.26 -4.82
N GLU A 39 -1.72 -25.17 -5.38
CA GLU A 39 -2.05 -25.06 -6.80
C GLU A 39 -0.81 -25.19 -7.70
N ILE A 40 0.27 -24.47 -7.39
CA ILE A 40 1.51 -24.50 -8.18
C ILE A 40 2.15 -25.89 -8.15
N THR A 41 2.21 -26.53 -6.97
CA THR A 41 2.80 -27.86 -6.82
C THR A 41 1.88 -28.98 -7.32
N GLY A 42 0.59 -28.71 -7.49
CA GLY A 42 -0.44 -29.69 -7.83
C GLY A 42 -0.69 -30.72 -6.72
N ALA A 43 -0.36 -30.38 -5.47
CA ALA A 43 -0.43 -31.31 -4.34
C ALA A 43 -0.47 -30.57 -3.01
N ALA A 44 -1.32 -31.01 -2.10
CA ALA A 44 -1.36 -30.50 -0.74
C ALA A 44 -0.08 -30.84 0.04
N ARG A 45 0.11 -30.15 1.17
CA ARG A 45 1.22 -30.40 2.09
C ARG A 45 1.21 -31.87 2.56
N TYR A 46 2.34 -32.55 2.35
CA TYR A 46 2.56 -33.98 2.66
C TYR A 46 1.72 -34.97 1.83
N GLU A 47 0.94 -34.51 0.86
CA GLU A 47 0.21 -35.40 -0.04
C GLU A 47 1.19 -36.24 -0.87
N ARG A 48 0.84 -37.49 -1.16
CA ARG A 48 1.59 -38.34 -2.08
C ARG A 48 0.82 -38.47 -3.38
N THR A 49 1.24 -37.73 -4.40
CA THR A 49 0.68 -37.80 -5.75
C THR A 49 1.80 -37.95 -6.78
N GLY A 50 1.51 -38.67 -7.87
CA GLY A 50 2.42 -38.83 -9.01
C GLY A 50 2.53 -37.57 -9.87
N ASP A 51 1.53 -36.68 -9.81
CA ASP A 51 1.42 -35.49 -10.66
C ASP A 51 2.10 -34.25 -10.07
N ARG A 52 2.86 -34.41 -8.98
CA ARG A 52 3.51 -33.29 -8.26
C ARG A 52 4.54 -32.61 -9.16
N LYS A 53 4.37 -31.31 -9.38
CA LYS A 53 5.21 -30.48 -10.25
C LYS A 53 6.42 -29.88 -9.54
N ALA A 54 6.30 -29.60 -8.24
CA ALA A 54 7.35 -28.98 -7.44
C ALA A 54 7.27 -29.39 -5.97
N TYR A 55 8.36 -29.16 -5.23
CA TYR A 55 8.47 -29.53 -3.83
C TYR A 55 8.64 -28.30 -2.94
N ARG A 56 7.93 -28.28 -1.80
CA ARG A 56 8.10 -27.25 -0.76
C ARG A 56 9.49 -27.38 -0.12
N ALA A 57 10.24 -26.29 -0.10
CA ALA A 57 11.63 -26.20 0.38
C ALA A 57 11.78 -25.19 1.54
N GLY A 58 10.75 -25.13 2.39
CA GLY A 58 10.69 -24.18 3.51
C GLY A 58 10.07 -22.84 3.12
N HIS A 59 10.33 -21.82 3.93
CA HIS A 59 9.76 -20.47 3.78
C HIS A 59 10.84 -19.42 4.04
N TYR A 60 10.63 -18.20 3.59
CA TYR A 60 11.31 -17.02 4.14
C TYR A 60 10.29 -16.03 4.66
N GLU A 61 10.69 -15.22 5.63
CA GLU A 61 9.85 -14.19 6.20
C GLU A 61 10.10 -12.85 5.51
N ARG A 62 9.02 -12.10 5.27
CA ARG A 62 9.08 -10.69 4.87
C ARG A 62 7.94 -9.92 5.50
N ASP A 63 8.18 -8.66 5.81
CA ASP A 63 7.13 -7.78 6.31
C ASP A 63 6.39 -7.08 5.17
N LEU A 64 5.08 -6.94 5.33
CA LEU A 64 4.19 -6.22 4.43
C LEU A 64 3.40 -5.19 5.24
N THR A 65 3.48 -3.92 4.86
CA THR A 65 2.61 -2.87 5.45
C THR A 65 1.25 -2.88 4.77
N VAL A 66 0.20 -3.19 5.53
CA VAL A 66 -1.21 -3.13 5.12
C VAL A 66 -1.95 -2.08 5.95
N LYS A 67 -3.21 -1.77 5.62
CA LYS A 67 -4.00 -0.80 6.40
C LYS A 67 -4.09 -1.14 7.89
N ALA A 68 -4.15 -2.43 8.22
CA ALA A 68 -4.21 -2.94 9.59
C ALA A 68 -2.84 -2.96 10.31
N GLY A 69 -1.80 -2.34 9.74
CA GLY A 69 -0.44 -2.33 10.30
C GLY A 69 0.54 -3.21 9.52
N THR A 70 1.71 -3.45 10.12
CA THR A 70 2.73 -4.32 9.52
C THR A 70 2.42 -5.78 9.87
N VAL A 71 2.32 -6.64 8.86
CA VAL A 71 2.09 -8.08 9.00
C VAL A 71 3.30 -8.87 8.51
N THR A 72 3.59 -10.00 9.15
CA THR A 72 4.71 -10.86 8.76
C THR A 72 4.23 -12.00 7.86
N LEU A 73 4.74 -12.01 6.63
CA LEU A 73 4.41 -13.00 5.61
C LEU A 73 5.45 -14.12 5.60
N ARG A 74 4.98 -15.37 5.56
CA ARG A 74 5.79 -16.59 5.45
C ARG A 74 5.74 -17.10 4.01
N VAL A 75 6.56 -16.50 3.15
CA VAL A 75 6.53 -16.79 1.71
C VAL A 75 7.14 -18.18 1.43
N PRO A 76 6.40 -19.10 0.79
CA PRO A 76 6.88 -20.44 0.48
C PRO A 76 8.04 -20.43 -0.52
N LYS A 77 9.02 -21.31 -0.30
CA LYS A 77 10.09 -21.60 -1.25
C LYS A 77 9.76 -22.91 -1.95
N LEU A 78 9.85 -22.92 -3.27
CA LEU A 78 9.64 -24.11 -4.08
C LEU A 78 10.95 -24.57 -4.72
N LYS A 79 11.09 -25.89 -4.85
CA LYS A 79 12.15 -26.56 -5.62
C LYS A 79 11.52 -27.18 -6.86
N GLY A 80 12.00 -26.76 -8.03
CA GLY A 80 11.48 -27.20 -9.33
C GLY A 80 10.46 -26.24 -9.98
N ALA A 81 10.00 -25.21 -9.25
CA ALA A 81 9.19 -24.13 -9.79
C ALA A 81 9.55 -22.80 -9.12
N LEU A 82 9.33 -21.69 -9.83
CA LEU A 82 9.36 -20.35 -9.25
C LEU A 82 8.02 -20.09 -8.54
N PHE A 83 8.08 -19.62 -7.30
CA PHE A 83 6.89 -19.17 -6.59
C PHE A 83 6.67 -17.68 -6.90
N GLU A 84 5.67 -17.40 -7.73
CA GLU A 84 5.18 -16.05 -8.00
C GLU A 84 3.72 -15.98 -7.53
N SER A 85 3.50 -15.23 -6.45
CA SER A 85 2.17 -15.08 -5.86
C SER A 85 1.34 -14.10 -6.69
N ALA A 86 0.09 -14.47 -6.96
CA ALA A 86 -0.91 -13.58 -7.56
C ALA A 86 -1.56 -12.70 -6.49
N VAL A 87 -1.65 -13.18 -5.25
CA VAL A 87 -2.21 -12.44 -4.10
C VAL A 87 -1.27 -11.32 -3.65
N ILE A 88 0.05 -11.52 -3.72
CA ILE A 88 1.04 -10.50 -3.29
C ILE A 88 2.21 -10.44 -4.27
N GLU A 89 2.28 -9.35 -5.05
CA GLU A 89 3.38 -9.10 -5.96
C GLU A 89 4.76 -9.30 -5.29
N ARG A 90 5.66 -9.91 -6.06
CA ARG A 90 7.02 -10.18 -5.62
C ARG A 90 7.72 -8.85 -5.32
N TYR A 91 8.39 -8.76 -4.16
CA TYR A 91 9.07 -7.55 -3.66
C TYR A 91 8.18 -6.37 -3.25
N ARG A 92 6.86 -6.47 -3.37
CA ARG A 92 5.96 -5.46 -2.82
C ARG A 92 6.08 -5.42 -1.30
N ARG A 93 6.36 -4.23 -0.77
CA ARG A 93 6.48 -3.98 0.68
C ARG A 93 5.23 -3.34 1.27
N ARG A 94 4.30 -2.84 0.44
CA ARG A 94 3.13 -2.05 0.87
C ARG A 94 1.91 -2.26 -0.02
N GLU A 95 0.72 -2.24 0.58
CA GLU A 95 -0.56 -2.32 -0.11
C GLU A 95 -0.84 -1.07 -0.99
N GLN A 96 -1.48 -1.25 -2.15
CA GLN A 96 -1.80 -0.17 -3.10
C GLN A 96 -2.66 0.94 -2.48
N SER A 97 -3.63 0.54 -1.68
CA SER A 97 -4.63 1.42 -1.10
C SER A 97 -4.03 2.42 -0.10
N VAL A 98 -2.91 2.07 0.55
CA VAL A 98 -2.15 2.98 1.40
C VAL A 98 -1.47 4.04 0.55
N GLU A 99 -0.94 3.64 -0.61
CA GLU A 99 -0.24 4.55 -1.52
C GLU A 99 -1.21 5.50 -2.21
N GLU A 100 -2.42 5.04 -2.55
CA GLU A 100 -3.50 5.86 -3.09
C GLU A 100 -3.99 6.90 -2.07
N ALA A 101 -4.24 6.50 -0.82
CA ALA A 101 -4.64 7.44 0.23
C ALA A 101 -3.61 8.56 0.47
N LEU A 102 -2.31 8.26 0.33
CA LEU A 102 -1.25 9.26 0.44
C LEU A 102 -1.24 10.23 -0.74
N ILE A 103 -1.53 9.75 -1.95
CA ILE A 103 -1.67 10.59 -3.14
C ILE A 103 -2.90 11.50 -3.01
N ASP A 104 -4.03 10.95 -2.55
CA ASP A 104 -5.26 11.73 -2.32
C ASP A 104 -5.04 12.84 -1.29
N MET A 105 -4.32 12.56 -0.20
CA MET A 105 -3.95 13.59 0.79
C MET A 105 -3.09 14.69 0.17
N TYR A 106 -2.11 14.32 -0.66
CA TYR A 106 -1.28 15.30 -1.35
C TYR A 106 -2.10 16.17 -2.32
N LEU A 107 -3.00 15.55 -3.11
CA LEU A 107 -3.91 16.25 -4.03
C LEU A 107 -4.91 17.15 -3.29
N ALA A 108 -5.32 16.77 -2.08
CA ALA A 108 -6.16 17.58 -1.20
C ALA A 108 -5.42 18.78 -0.58
N GLY A 109 -4.12 18.96 -0.88
CA GLY A 109 -3.31 20.10 -0.42
C GLY A 109 -2.64 19.89 0.94
N VAL A 110 -2.61 18.65 1.45
CA VAL A 110 -1.83 18.33 2.66
C VAL A 110 -0.35 18.39 2.31
N SER A 111 0.42 19.17 3.06
CA SER A 111 1.85 19.31 2.81
C SER A 111 2.57 17.96 2.97
N THR A 112 3.64 17.73 2.20
CA THR A 112 4.41 16.47 2.26
C THR A 112 4.90 16.12 3.67
N ARG A 113 5.21 17.12 4.49
CA ARG A 113 5.56 16.94 5.91
C ARG A 113 4.38 16.46 6.75
N GLN A 114 3.21 17.06 6.58
CA GLN A 114 1.99 16.62 7.27
C GLN A 114 1.52 15.24 6.80
N VAL A 115 1.68 14.93 5.51
CA VAL A 115 1.45 13.57 4.99
C VAL A 115 2.38 12.58 5.69
N ASP A 116 3.67 12.92 5.86
CA ASP A 116 4.62 12.08 6.59
C ASP A 116 4.27 11.91 8.08
N ASP A 117 3.74 12.95 8.73
CA ASP A 117 3.33 12.91 10.14
C ASP A 117 2.06 12.06 10.33
N ILE A 118 1.02 12.28 9.52
CA ILE A 118 -0.22 11.49 9.50
C ILE A 118 0.12 10.02 9.20
N ARG A 119 1.01 9.80 8.25
CA ARG A 119 1.45 8.46 7.89
C ARG A 119 2.18 7.75 9.04
N ARG A 120 3.03 8.47 9.78
CA ARG A 120 3.73 7.93 10.94
C ARG A 120 2.75 7.58 12.06
N LEU A 121 1.74 8.43 12.27
CA LEU A 121 0.69 8.20 13.25
C LEU A 121 -0.14 6.95 12.91
N LEU A 122 -0.54 6.79 11.64
CA LEU A 122 -1.43 5.72 11.21
C LEU A 122 -0.73 4.37 10.99
N TRP A 123 0.52 4.37 10.50
CA TRP A 123 1.17 3.12 10.04
C TRP A 123 2.60 2.91 10.56
N GLY A 124 3.12 3.75 11.46
CA GLY A 124 4.36 3.50 12.22
C GLY A 124 5.70 3.54 11.46
N GLU A 125 5.73 3.29 10.15
CA GLU A 125 6.97 3.30 9.36
C GLU A 125 7.28 4.64 8.70
N ARG A 126 8.56 4.92 8.42
CA ARG A 126 9.02 6.04 7.58
C ARG A 126 9.15 5.64 6.11
N MET A 127 8.58 6.44 5.20
CA MET A 127 8.73 6.32 3.76
C MET A 127 10.04 7.01 3.41
N PRO A 128 10.83 6.46 2.51
CA PRO A 128 11.76 7.29 1.76
C PRO A 128 10.92 8.30 0.98
N SER A 129 11.19 9.60 1.12
CA SER A 129 10.53 10.65 0.33
C SER A 129 10.60 10.37 -1.19
N GLN A 130 11.61 9.59 -1.60
CA GLN A 130 11.79 9.09 -2.96
C GLN A 130 10.61 8.24 -3.46
N THR A 131 9.98 7.39 -2.64
CA THR A 131 8.89 6.49 -3.05
C THR A 131 7.61 7.25 -3.40
N LEU A 132 7.31 8.31 -2.64
CA LEU A 132 6.19 9.20 -2.95
C LEU A 132 6.47 9.98 -4.24
N SER A 133 7.67 10.56 -4.35
CA SER A 133 8.09 11.29 -5.56
C SER A 133 8.06 10.42 -6.82
N ASP A 134 8.50 9.16 -6.73
CA ASP A 134 8.51 8.24 -7.87
C ASP A 134 7.09 7.88 -8.33
N LYS A 135 6.13 7.76 -7.41
CA LYS A 135 4.72 7.58 -7.76
C LYS A 135 4.08 8.84 -8.33
N LEU A 136 4.42 10.01 -7.78
CA LEU A 136 3.94 11.29 -8.29
C LEU A 136 4.43 11.56 -9.72
N LYS A 137 5.56 10.99 -10.18
CA LYS A 137 5.99 11.08 -11.59
C LYS A 137 4.92 10.62 -12.58
N GLY A 138 4.18 9.56 -12.26
CA GLY A 138 3.07 9.09 -13.11
C GLY A 138 1.93 10.11 -13.19
N VAL A 139 1.63 10.78 -12.07
CA VAL A 139 0.64 11.85 -12.01
C VAL A 139 1.13 13.08 -12.80
N TYR A 140 2.42 13.43 -12.70
CA TYR A 140 3.00 14.53 -13.49
C TYR A 140 2.91 14.28 -14.99
N ALA A 141 3.12 13.05 -15.46
CA ALA A 141 2.95 12.71 -16.86
C ALA A 141 1.50 12.96 -17.35
N GLN A 142 0.50 12.59 -16.54
CA GLN A 142 -0.91 12.85 -16.84
C GLN A 142 -1.25 14.36 -16.80
N ILE A 143 -0.67 15.10 -15.86
CA ILE A 143 -0.82 16.56 -15.79
C ILE A 143 -0.24 17.22 -17.06
N ASP A 144 0.94 16.78 -17.49
CA ASP A 144 1.59 17.33 -18.68
C ASP A 144 0.84 16.96 -19.96
N GLU A 145 0.30 15.75 -20.07
CA GLU A 145 -0.61 15.38 -21.15
C GLU A 145 -1.86 16.27 -21.16
N TRP A 146 -2.48 16.49 -20.00
CA TRP A 146 -3.66 17.36 -19.88
C TRP A 146 -3.35 18.82 -20.21
N ARG A 147 -2.18 19.33 -19.81
CA ARG A 147 -1.72 20.70 -20.12
C ARG A 147 -1.47 20.91 -21.60
N ASN A 148 -0.94 19.89 -22.28
CA ASN A 148 -0.58 19.95 -23.69
C ASN A 148 -1.69 19.43 -24.63
N ARG A 149 -2.87 19.09 -24.09
CA ARG A 149 -3.97 18.56 -24.90
C ARG A 149 -4.45 19.59 -25.93
N PRO A 150 -4.78 19.17 -27.16
CA PRO A 150 -5.32 20.08 -28.16
C PRO A 150 -6.71 20.58 -27.75
N LEU A 151 -6.95 21.87 -27.95
CA LEU A 151 -8.26 22.48 -27.81
C LEU A 151 -8.98 22.37 -29.15
N GLU A 152 -9.78 21.31 -29.32
CA GLU A 152 -10.39 20.94 -30.61
C GLU A 152 -11.56 21.85 -31.04
N ARG A 153 -12.12 22.63 -30.12
CA ARG A 153 -13.33 23.43 -30.34
C ARG A 153 -13.01 24.91 -30.48
N SER A 154 -13.94 25.66 -31.08
CA SER A 154 -13.91 27.12 -31.02
C SER A 154 -14.48 27.60 -29.68
N TYR A 155 -13.69 28.40 -28.95
CA TYR A 155 -14.07 28.98 -27.65
C TYR A 155 -14.26 30.49 -27.80
N PRO A 156 -15.50 31.00 -27.90
CA PRO A 156 -15.76 32.43 -28.13
C PRO A 156 -15.43 33.31 -26.92
N TYR A 157 -15.33 32.73 -25.73
CA TYR A 157 -14.99 33.44 -24.49
C TYR A 157 -13.98 32.64 -23.68
N LEU A 158 -13.02 33.35 -23.07
CA LEU A 158 -12.01 32.79 -22.18
C LEU A 158 -11.99 33.60 -20.88
N PHE A 159 -12.11 32.90 -19.75
CA PHE A 159 -11.94 33.49 -18.43
C PHE A 159 -10.57 33.13 -17.91
N VAL A 160 -9.86 34.13 -17.40
CA VAL A 160 -8.53 33.97 -16.81
C VAL A 160 -8.64 34.40 -15.35
N ASP A 161 -8.13 33.57 -14.46
CA ASP A 161 -8.06 33.83 -13.03
C ASP A 161 -6.60 33.77 -12.57
N GLY A 162 -6.27 34.52 -11.51
CA GLY A 162 -4.93 34.65 -10.97
C GLY A 162 -4.93 34.43 -9.47
N VAL A 163 -4.15 33.44 -9.02
CA VAL A 163 -3.95 33.15 -7.60
C VAL A 163 -2.51 33.52 -7.23
N TRP A 164 -2.33 34.26 -6.14
CA TRP A 164 -1.01 34.66 -5.66
C TRP A 164 -0.49 33.67 -4.61
N HIS A 165 0.72 33.16 -4.82
CA HIS A 165 1.41 32.26 -3.89
C HIS A 165 2.85 32.72 -3.66
N ASN A 166 3.28 32.74 -2.39
CA ASN A 166 4.68 32.94 -2.04
C ASN A 166 5.49 31.70 -2.43
N GLN A 167 6.43 31.87 -3.34
CA GLN A 167 7.37 30.81 -3.76
C GLN A 167 8.80 31.27 -3.48
N THR A 168 9.58 30.43 -2.81
CA THR A 168 11.03 30.66 -2.66
C THR A 168 11.72 30.14 -3.92
N VAL A 169 12.05 31.04 -4.84
CA VAL A 169 12.89 30.69 -6.00
C VAL A 169 14.37 30.71 -5.59
N PRO A 170 15.17 29.67 -5.89
CA PRO A 170 16.61 29.72 -5.68
C PRO A 170 17.21 30.87 -6.48
N SER A 171 18.08 31.67 -5.85
CA SER A 171 18.68 32.89 -6.40
C SER A 171 19.69 32.67 -7.55
N ALA A 172 19.58 31.56 -8.30
CA ALA A 172 20.60 31.11 -9.25
C ALA A 172 20.14 31.09 -10.73
N ILE A 173 19.02 31.72 -11.08
CA ILE A 173 18.56 31.83 -12.48
C ILE A 173 18.41 33.30 -12.89
N TRP A 174 19.44 34.09 -12.63
CA TRP A 174 19.61 35.42 -13.21
C TRP A 174 21.07 35.61 -13.63
N ILE A 175 21.44 35.03 -14.77
CA ILE A 175 22.49 35.51 -15.69
C ILE A 175 22.02 35.19 -17.11
#